data_AF-A0A957KUM9-F1
#
_entry.id   AF-A0A957KUM9-F1
#
_cell.length_a   1.000
_cell.length_b   1.000
_cell.length_c   1.000
_cell.angle_alpha   90.00
_cell.angle_beta   90.00
_cell.angle_gamma   90.00
#
_symmetry.space_group_name_H-M   'P 1'
#
loop_
_entity.id
_entity.type
_entity.pdbx_description
1 polymer ?
#
loop_
_entity_poly.entity_id
_entity_poly.type
_entity_poly.pdbx_seq_one_letter_code
_entity_poly.pdbx_strand_id
1 'polypeptide(L)'
;IERQVERFAPGFRVRILARSTRHAAAMEAYNPNYVGGDINGGVQDLLQHFTRPSLSLTPYRTPAKGIYICSSSTPPGGGVHGMCGYYAAQVVLREWEK
;
A
#
# COMPACT_ATOMS: atom_id res chain seq x y z
N ILE A 1 5.69 15.52 -17.26
CA ILE A 1 4.30 15.53 -16.72
C ILE A 1 3.56 16.78 -17.18
N GLU A 2 3.95 17.99 -16.76
CA GLU A 2 3.22 19.23 -17.08
C GLU A 2 2.96 19.48 -18.57
N ARG A 3 3.94 19.24 -19.46
CA ARG A 3 3.72 19.33 -20.93
C ARG A 3 2.66 18.37 -21.45
N GLN A 4 2.54 17.18 -20.85
CA GLN A 4 1.55 16.19 -21.23
C GLN A 4 0.16 16.61 -20.73
N VAL A 5 0.08 17.17 -19.52
CA VAL A 5 -1.19 17.74 -19.02
C VAL A 5 -1.63 18.91 -19.89
N GLU A 6 -0.73 19.84 -20.22
CA GLU A 6 -1.01 20.98 -21.10
C GLU A 6 -1.57 20.56 -22.47
N ARG A 7 -1.06 19.46 -23.05
CA ARG A 7 -1.56 18.90 -24.32
C ARG A 7 -3.04 18.55 -24.27
N PHE A 8 -3.56 18.12 -23.12
CA PHE A 8 -4.96 17.74 -22.94
C PHE A 8 -5.80 18.79 -22.18
N ALA A 9 -5.15 19.74 -21.51
CA ALA A 9 -5.77 20.83 -20.77
C ALA A 9 -5.00 22.14 -21.02
N PRO A 10 -5.27 22.84 -22.15
CA PRO A 10 -4.59 24.09 -22.49
C PRO A 10 -4.79 25.19 -21.42
N GLY A 11 -3.72 25.92 -21.12
CA GLY A 11 -3.67 26.91 -20.05
C GLY A 11 -3.42 26.33 -18.66
N PHE A 12 -3.15 25.02 -18.52
CA PHE A 12 -2.81 24.40 -17.24
C PHE A 12 -1.53 25.00 -16.64
N ARG A 13 -0.46 25.12 -17.44
CA ARG A 13 0.87 25.53 -16.96
C ARG A 13 0.91 26.95 -16.41
N VAL A 14 0.11 27.86 -16.98
CA VAL A 14 0.06 29.26 -16.52
C VAL A 14 -0.70 29.42 -15.21
N ARG A 15 -1.40 28.39 -14.74
CA ARG A 15 -2.11 28.38 -13.44
C ARG A 15 -1.31 27.75 -12.30
N ILE A 16 -0.08 27.28 -12.55
CA ILE A 16 0.76 26.66 -11.51
C ILE A 16 1.37 27.76 -10.64
N LEU A 17 0.98 27.83 -9.36
CA LEU A 17 1.53 28.78 -8.38
C LEU A 17 2.83 28.26 -7.73
N ALA A 18 2.89 26.96 -7.48
CA ALA A 18 4.03 26.30 -6.84
C ALA A 18 4.11 24.83 -7.26
N ARG A 19 5.28 24.23 -7.07
CA ARG A 19 5.54 22.83 -7.39
C ARG A 19 6.29 22.16 -6.25
N SER A 20 5.80 21.00 -5.83
CA SER A 20 6.51 20.08 -4.95
C SER A 20 6.57 18.72 -5.63
N THR A 21 7.75 18.09 -5.60
CA THR A 21 7.97 16.78 -6.25
C THR A 21 8.71 15.84 -5.33
N ARG A 22 8.32 14.57 -5.37
CA ARG A 22 9.06 13.46 -4.78
C ARG A 22 9.21 12.38 -5.83
N HIS A 23 10.45 11.97 -6.10
CA HIS A 23 10.75 10.82 -6.94
C HIS A 23 10.79 9.54 -6.09
N ALA A 24 10.93 8.38 -6.72
CA ALA A 24 10.97 7.07 -6.05
C ALA A 24 11.95 7.02 -4.86
N ALA A 25 13.22 7.37 -5.08
CA ALA A 25 14.20 7.40 -3.99
C ALA A 25 13.87 8.41 -2.86
N ALA A 26 13.18 9.51 -3.17
CA ALA A 26 12.73 10.45 -2.14
C ALA A 26 11.52 9.92 -1.36
N MET A 27 10.70 9.06 -1.96
CA MET A 27 9.61 8.37 -1.27
C MET A 27 10.14 7.34 -0.28
N GLU A 28 11.18 6.59 -0.65
CA GLU A 28 11.87 5.68 0.26
C GLU A 28 12.57 6.43 1.41
N ALA A 29 13.22 7.56 1.11
CA ALA A 29 13.81 8.42 2.15
C ALA A 29 12.75 9.03 3.09
N TYR A 30 11.55 9.32 2.57
CA TYR A 30 10.43 9.84 3.35
C TYR A 30 9.84 8.77 4.28
N ASN A 31 9.71 7.54 3.80
CA ASN A 31 9.23 6.41 4.56
C ASN A 31 10.01 5.15 4.15
N PRO A 32 10.87 4.62 5.03
CA PRO A 32 11.69 3.43 4.73
C PRO A 32 10.89 2.19 4.34
N ASN A 33 9.58 2.14 4.62
CA ASN A 33 8.71 1.06 4.17
C ASN A 33 8.44 1.10 2.66
N TYR A 34 8.67 2.24 1.99
CA TYR A 34 8.47 2.41 0.55
C TYR A 34 9.75 2.12 -0.22
N VAL A 35 10.28 0.90 -0.09
CA VAL A 35 11.48 0.45 -0.79
C VAL A 35 11.31 0.66 -2.29
N GLY A 36 12.26 1.34 -2.94
CA GLY A 36 12.18 1.71 -4.35
C GLY A 36 11.04 2.68 -4.70
N GLY A 37 10.42 3.31 -3.70
CA GLY A 37 9.23 4.15 -3.83
C GLY A 37 7.90 3.39 -3.92
N ASP A 38 7.87 2.10 -3.60
CA ASP A 38 6.66 1.27 -3.67
C ASP A 38 5.73 1.48 -2.47
N ILE A 39 4.61 2.17 -2.71
CA ILE A 39 3.60 2.45 -1.69
C ILE A 39 2.80 1.22 -1.22
N ASN A 40 2.83 0.13 -1.98
CA ASN A 40 2.15 -1.12 -1.65
C ASN A 40 3.06 -2.06 -0.84
N GLY A 41 4.35 -1.75 -0.75
CA GLY A 41 5.34 -2.59 -0.07
C GLY A 41 5.65 -3.89 -0.83
N GLY A 42 5.39 -3.94 -2.14
CA GLY A 42 5.68 -5.06 -3.03
C GLY A 42 4.72 -5.22 -4.19
N VAL A 43 5.03 -6.18 -5.06
CA VAL A 43 4.15 -6.53 -6.18
C VAL A 43 2.86 -7.16 -5.67
N GLN A 44 1.77 -6.77 -6.29
CA GLN A 44 0.42 -7.17 -5.92
C GLN A 44 -0.01 -8.39 -6.74
N ASP A 45 0.74 -9.49 -6.64
CA ASP A 45 0.42 -10.76 -7.28
C ASP A 45 -0.02 -11.81 -6.25
N LEU A 46 -0.69 -12.87 -6.70
CA LEU A 46 -1.19 -13.92 -5.79
C LEU A 46 -0.07 -14.53 -4.95
N LEU A 47 1.13 -14.68 -5.51
CA LEU A 47 2.26 -15.27 -4.81
C LEU A 47 2.65 -14.42 -3.59
N GLN A 48 2.83 -13.11 -3.76
CA GLN A 48 3.21 -12.20 -2.67
C GLN A 48 2.11 -12.02 -1.65
N HIS A 49 0.85 -12.02 -2.08
CA HIS A 49 -0.29 -11.92 -1.17
C HIS A 49 -0.39 -13.08 -0.17
N PHE A 50 0.07 -14.29 -0.52
CA PHE A 50 0.01 -15.47 0.35
C PHE A 50 1.37 -15.88 0.95
N THR A 51 2.46 -15.25 0.55
CA THR A 51 3.82 -15.55 1.07
C THR A 51 4.37 -14.50 2.03
N ARG A 52 3.68 -13.37 2.19
CA ARG A 52 4.11 -12.25 3.03
C ARG A 52 3.16 -12.02 4.20
N PRO A 53 3.68 -11.68 5.40
CA PRO A 53 5.09 -11.68 5.81
C PRO A 53 5.62 -13.11 6.04
N SER A 54 4.74 -14.09 5.99
CA SER A 54 5.02 -15.52 6.07
C SER A 54 4.03 -16.26 5.17
N LEU A 55 4.41 -17.46 4.71
CA LEU A 55 3.51 -18.32 3.96
C LEU A 55 2.26 -18.67 4.79
N SER A 56 1.10 -18.16 4.39
CA SER A 56 -0.15 -18.29 5.14
C SER A 56 -1.36 -18.20 4.24
N LEU A 57 -2.35 -19.09 4.47
CA LEU A 57 -3.69 -18.97 3.88
C LEU A 57 -4.53 -17.88 4.56
N THR A 58 -4.05 -17.36 5.69
CA THR A 58 -4.66 -16.22 6.42
C THR A 58 -3.62 -15.10 6.51
N PRO A 59 -3.39 -14.35 5.41
CA PRO A 59 -2.28 -13.39 5.28
C PRO A 59 -2.44 -12.08 6.08
N TYR A 60 -3.26 -12.12 7.12
CA TYR A 60 -3.46 -11.02 8.09
C TYR A 60 -2.81 -11.31 9.44
N ARG A 61 -2.38 -12.55 9.67
CA ARG A 61 -1.72 -12.96 10.90
C ARG A 61 -0.21 -13.04 10.70
N THR A 62 0.55 -12.67 11.73
CA THR A 62 2.01 -12.87 11.76
C THR A 62 2.36 -14.19 12.48
N PRO A 63 3.61 -14.67 12.36
CA PRO A 63 4.07 -15.83 13.15
C PRO A 63 3.97 -15.62 14.68
N ALA A 64 4.05 -14.37 15.14
CA ALA A 64 3.88 -14.03 16.55
C ALA A 64 2.39 -14.03 16.95
N LYS A 65 2.07 -14.68 18.08
CA LYS A 65 0.70 -14.78 18.59
C LYS A 65 0.15 -13.39 18.96
N GLY A 66 -1.08 -13.10 18.55
CA GLY A 66 -1.77 -11.85 18.87
C GLY A 66 -1.30 -10.63 18.06
N ILE A 67 -0.43 -10.82 17.05
CA ILE A 67 0.04 -9.76 16.17
C ILE A 67 -0.50 -9.98 14.76
N TYR A 68 -1.18 -8.94 14.24
CA TYR A 68 -1.87 -8.95 12.96
C TYR A 68 -1.42 -7.76 12.11
N ILE A 69 -1.59 -7.89 10.80
CA ILE A 69 -1.28 -6.87 9.80
C ILE A 69 -2.51 -6.57 8.96
N CYS A 70 -2.65 -5.31 8.56
CA CYS A 70 -3.86 -4.80 7.92
C CYS A 70 -3.61 -3.67 6.92
N SER A 71 -2.40 -3.60 6.37
CA SER A 71 -1.98 -2.53 5.46
C SER A 71 -2.24 -2.88 3.98
N SER A 72 -1.78 -2.00 3.08
CA SER A 72 -1.71 -2.23 1.62
C SER A 72 -0.88 -3.46 1.23
N SER A 73 -0.12 -4.04 2.15
CA SER A 73 0.66 -5.26 1.94
C SER A 73 -0.12 -6.55 2.21
N THR A 74 -1.41 -6.45 2.57
CA THR A 74 -2.32 -7.59 2.75
C THR A 74 -3.43 -7.56 1.69
N PRO A 75 -4.05 -8.71 1.34
CA PRO A 75 -5.15 -8.71 0.39
C PRO A 75 -6.31 -7.80 0.85
N PRO A 76 -7.07 -7.18 -0.08
CA PRO A 76 -6.95 -7.25 -1.54
C PRO A 76 -5.84 -6.37 -2.14
N GLY A 77 -5.05 -5.71 -1.29
CA GLY A 77 -3.89 -4.95 -1.72
C GLY A 77 -3.95 -3.45 -1.43
N GLY A 78 -3.24 -2.68 -2.23
CA GLY A 78 -3.20 -1.22 -2.17
C GLY A 78 -4.52 -0.56 -2.55
N GLY A 79 -4.80 0.59 -1.91
CA GLY A 79 -5.93 1.44 -2.21
C GLY A 79 -6.65 1.96 -0.96
N VAL A 80 -7.47 2.99 -1.13
CA VAL A 80 -8.23 3.61 -0.02
C VAL A 80 -9.60 2.97 0.09
N HIS A 81 -9.64 1.64 0.30
CA HIS A 81 -10.88 0.86 0.35
C HIS A 81 -11.23 0.27 1.73
N GLY A 82 -10.30 0.28 2.70
CA GLY A 82 -10.53 -0.20 4.07
C GLY A 82 -10.59 -1.73 4.27
N MET A 83 -10.80 -2.52 3.20
CA MET A 83 -10.87 -3.99 3.25
C MET A 83 -9.72 -4.71 3.98
N CYS A 84 -8.47 -4.25 3.89
CA CYS A 84 -7.35 -4.88 4.60
C CYS A 84 -7.57 -4.86 6.12
N GLY A 85 -8.01 -3.71 6.65
CA GLY A 85 -8.44 -3.55 8.04
C GLY A 85 -9.63 -4.43 8.39
N TYR A 86 -10.64 -4.45 7.53
CA TYR A 86 -11.84 -5.25 7.72
C TYR A 86 -11.51 -6.75 7.85
N TYR A 87 -10.72 -7.31 6.93
CA TYR A 87 -10.37 -8.73 6.96
C TYR A 87 -9.44 -9.09 8.12
N ALA A 88 -8.47 -8.23 8.45
CA ALA A 88 -7.64 -8.44 9.63
C ALA A 88 -8.49 -8.48 10.91
N ALA A 89 -9.44 -7.56 11.07
CA ALA A 89 -10.36 -7.55 12.22
C ALA A 89 -11.21 -8.83 12.28
N GLN A 90 -11.70 -9.33 11.14
CA GLN A 90 -12.43 -10.61 11.07
C GLN A 90 -11.57 -11.80 11.52
N VAL A 91 -10.26 -11.79 11.21
CA VAL A 91 -9.32 -12.84 11.67
C VAL A 91 -9.11 -12.75 13.18
N VAL A 92 -8.93 -11.53 13.72
CA VAL A 92 -8.79 -11.30 15.16
C VAL A 92 -10.01 -11.83 15.92
N LEU A 93 -11.22 -11.47 15.49
CA LEU A 93 -12.46 -11.88 16.17
C LEU A 93 -12.60 -13.40 16.22
N ARG A 94 -12.31 -14.11 15.11
CA ARG A 94 -12.36 -15.58 15.05
C ARG A 94 -11.32 -16.28 15.92
N GLU A 95 -10.17 -15.64 16.16
CA GLU A 95 -9.14 -16.20 17.04
C GLU A 95 -9.37 -15.85 18.51
N TRP A 96 -10.02 -14.72 18.81
CA TRP A 96 -10.40 -14.34 20.17
C TRP A 96 -11.48 -15.27 20.74
N GLU A 97 -12.46 -15.65 19.92
CA GLU A 97 -13.57 -16.53 20.32
C GLU A 97 -13.13 -17.99 20.61
N LYS A 98 -11.87 -18.35 20.37
CA LYS A 98 -11.30 -19.68 20.63
C LYS A 98 -10.51 -19.71 21.94
#